data_AF-A0A179VEQ9-F1
#
_entry.id   AF-A0A179VEQ9-F1
#
_cell.length_a   1.000
_cell.length_b   1.000
_cell.length_c   1.000
_cell.angle_alpha   90.00
_cell.angle_beta   90.00
_cell.angle_gamma   90.00
#
_symmetry.space_group_name_H-M   'P 1'
#
loop_
_entity.id
_entity.type
_entity.pdbx_description
1 polymer ?
#
loop_
_entity_poly.entity_id
_entity_poly.type
_entity_poly.pdbx_seq_one_letter_code
_entity_poly.pdbx_strand_id
1 'polypeptide(L)'
;MGVSRRVRASRRRRLRVSRADNDLTDEQWLGLVRAWGGCAYCGATETALQRDCVQPISRGGRYTQSNVVPACASCNSSKCNAEVTSWMRRKRLDETAFLRRYVEVTQALA
;
A
#
# COMPACT_ATOMS: atom_id res chain seq x y z
N MET A 1 -1.43 36.41 -1.62
CA MET A 1 -0.86 35.36 -0.73
C MET A 1 -0.92 34.02 -1.46
N GLY A 2 0.23 33.42 -1.79
CA GLY A 2 0.26 32.17 -2.57
C GLY A 2 -0.14 30.94 -1.74
N VAL A 3 -0.84 29.98 -2.35
CA VAL A 3 -1.19 28.70 -1.72
C VAL A 3 0.09 27.97 -1.26
N SER A 4 0.13 27.43 -0.04
CA SER A 4 1.34 26.75 0.46
C SER A 4 1.68 25.48 -0.33
N ARG A 5 2.96 25.10 -0.36
CA ARG A 5 3.43 23.86 -1.01
C ARG A 5 2.70 22.61 -0.49
N ARG A 6 2.42 22.56 0.82
CA ARG A 6 1.70 21.46 1.47
C ARG A 6 0.25 21.36 0.99
N VAL A 7 -0.45 22.50 0.92
CA VAL A 7 -1.84 22.54 0.43
C VAL A 7 -1.92 22.09 -1.03
N ARG A 8 -0.98 22.53 -1.88
CA ARG A 8 -0.90 22.06 -3.28
C ARG A 8 -0.65 20.56 -3.38
N ALA A 9 0.25 20.00 -2.56
CA ALA A 9 0.53 18.57 -2.54
C ALA A 9 -0.69 17.74 -2.10
N SER A 10 -1.41 18.18 -1.06
CA SER A 10 -2.64 17.53 -0.60
C SER A 10 -3.73 17.54 -1.68
N ARG A 11 -3.97 18.70 -2.33
CA ARG A 11 -4.93 18.81 -3.44
C ARG A 11 -4.58 17.85 -4.59
N ARG A 12 -3.31 17.80 -5.01
CA ARG A 12 -2.86 16.85 -6.05
C ARG A 12 -3.07 15.39 -5.64
N ARG A 13 -2.78 15.03 -4.39
CA ARG A 13 -3.02 13.66 -3.92
C ARG A 13 -4.51 13.31 -3.95
N ARG A 14 -5.37 14.19 -3.43
CA ARG A 14 -6.83 13.99 -3.46
C ARG A 14 -7.35 13.78 -4.88
N LEU A 15 -6.91 14.60 -5.84
CA LEU A 15 -7.31 14.47 -7.25
C LEU A 15 -6.82 13.17 -7.91
N ARG A 16 -5.64 12.69 -7.55
CA ARG A 16 -5.12 11.42 -8.07
C ARG A 16 -5.90 10.23 -7.52
N VAL A 17 -6.20 10.25 -6.21
CA VAL A 17 -7.03 9.22 -5.56
C VAL A 17 -8.41 9.22 -6.20
N SER A 18 -9.07 10.38 -6.34
CA SER A 18 -10.42 10.44 -6.91
C SER A 18 -10.51 10.01 -8.38
N ARG A 19 -9.40 10.01 -9.11
CA ARG A 19 -9.32 9.57 -10.52
C ARG A 19 -8.88 8.11 -10.67
N ALA A 20 -8.30 7.53 -9.63
CA ALA A 20 -7.91 6.12 -9.65
C ALA A 20 -9.16 5.26 -9.40
N ASP A 21 -9.16 4.04 -9.92
CA ASP A 21 -10.17 3.06 -9.54
C ASP A 21 -9.93 2.70 -8.07
N ASN A 22 -10.95 2.94 -7.24
CA ASN A 22 -10.92 2.64 -5.81
C ASN A 22 -12.07 1.68 -5.51
N ASP A 23 -12.00 0.49 -6.09
CA ASP A 23 -13.03 -0.54 -6.04
C ASP A 23 -12.82 -1.57 -4.92
N LEU A 24 -11.74 -1.45 -4.14
CA LEU A 24 -11.49 -2.31 -3.00
C LEU A 24 -12.63 -2.24 -1.98
N THR A 25 -13.39 -3.32 -1.86
CA THR A 25 -14.48 -3.45 -0.88
C THR A 25 -13.93 -3.78 0.52
N ASP A 26 -14.77 -3.61 1.53
CA ASP A 26 -14.39 -3.97 2.90
C ASP A 26 -14.21 -5.48 3.06
N GLU A 27 -14.98 -6.32 2.34
CA GLU A 27 -14.83 -7.78 2.32
C GLU A 27 -13.49 -8.20 1.71
N GLN A 28 -13.11 -7.59 0.58
CA GLN A 28 -11.81 -7.83 -0.06
C GLN A 28 -10.66 -7.39 0.86
N TRP A 29 -10.82 -6.25 1.54
CA TRP A 29 -9.86 -5.78 2.53
C TRP A 29 -9.69 -6.78 3.69
N LEU A 30 -10.79 -7.29 4.25
CA LEU A 30 -10.74 -8.31 5.30
C LEU A 30 -10.09 -9.61 4.79
N GLY A 31 -10.34 -9.97 3.52
CA GLY A 31 -9.66 -11.08 2.84
C GLY A 31 -8.14 -10.89 2.79
N LEU A 32 -7.67 -9.71 2.41
CA LEU A 32 -6.25 -9.35 2.41
C LEU A 32 -5.65 -9.42 3.81
N VAL A 33 -6.30 -8.84 4.82
CA VAL A 33 -5.82 -8.87 6.22
C VAL A 33 -5.65 -10.31 6.70
N ARG A 34 -6.62 -11.19 6.44
CA ARG A 34 -6.52 -12.61 6.80
C ARG A 34 -5.43 -13.34 6.03
N ALA A 35 -5.33 -13.13 4.71
CA ALA A 35 -4.36 -13.81 3.87
C ALA A 35 -2.90 -13.44 4.22
N TRP A 36 -2.66 -12.20 4.61
CA TRP A 36 -1.34 -11.75 5.05
C TRP A 36 -1.05 -12.06 6.52
N GLY A 37 -2.07 -12.11 7.38
CA GLY A 37 -1.91 -12.43 8.81
C GLY A 37 -1.18 -11.37 9.63
N GLY A 38 -0.89 -10.19 9.06
CA GLY A 38 -0.14 -9.12 9.70
C GLY A 38 0.30 -8.07 8.69
N CYS A 39 1.23 -7.20 9.09
CA CYS A 39 1.87 -6.24 8.19
C CYS A 39 2.63 -6.98 7.07
N ALA A 40 2.28 -6.73 5.83
CA ALA A 40 2.89 -7.35 4.64
C ALA A 40 4.40 -7.10 4.52
N TYR A 41 4.93 -6.10 5.23
CA TYR A 41 6.34 -5.72 5.15
C TYR A 41 7.18 -6.21 6.32
N CYS A 42 6.72 -6.01 7.55
CA CYS A 42 7.49 -6.33 8.76
C CYS A 42 6.91 -7.49 9.57
N GLY A 43 5.78 -8.06 9.16
CA GLY A 43 5.14 -9.19 9.85
C GLY A 43 4.44 -8.84 11.17
N ALA A 44 4.40 -7.57 11.59
CA ALA A 44 3.76 -7.19 12.85
C ALA A 44 2.25 -7.49 12.84
N THR A 45 1.77 -8.21 13.86
CA THR A 45 0.39 -8.69 13.98
C THR A 45 -0.43 -7.90 15.01
N GLU A 46 0.22 -7.38 16.06
CA GLU A 46 -0.42 -6.64 17.16
C GLU A 46 -0.49 -5.13 16.89
N THR A 47 -0.91 -4.75 15.67
CA THR A 47 -0.96 -3.34 15.28
C THR A 47 -2.12 -3.06 14.35
N ALA A 48 -2.65 -1.84 14.39
CA ALA A 48 -3.66 -1.39 13.45
C ALA A 48 -3.08 -1.40 12.03
N LEU A 49 -3.69 -2.18 11.15
CA LEU A 49 -3.28 -2.31 9.75
C LEU A 49 -3.99 -1.25 8.90
N GLN A 50 -3.21 -0.64 8.01
CA GLN A 50 -3.64 0.35 7.06
C GLN A 50 -3.54 -0.22 5.64
N ARG A 51 -4.38 0.28 4.74
CA ARG A 51 -4.33 -0.03 3.31
C ARG A 51 -3.17 0.73 2.67
N ASP A 52 -2.12 0.02 2.26
CA ASP A 52 -1.02 0.59 1.49
C ASP A 52 -1.02 0.06 0.06
N CYS A 53 -0.73 0.94 -0.91
CA CYS A 53 -0.65 0.55 -2.31
C CYS A 53 0.77 0.12 -2.66
N VAL A 54 0.95 -1.11 -3.14
CA VAL A 54 2.24 -1.67 -3.59
C VAL A 54 2.86 -0.77 -4.66
N GLN A 55 2.12 -0.49 -5.73
CA GLN A 55 2.40 0.62 -6.65
C GLN A 55 1.73 1.91 -6.13
N PRO A 56 2.48 2.99 -5.85
CA PRO A 56 1.92 4.25 -5.40
C PRO A 56 0.98 4.89 -6.45
N ILE A 57 -0.10 5.50 -5.97
CA ILE A 57 -1.07 6.23 -6.82
C ILE A 57 -0.39 7.33 -7.67
N SER A 58 0.67 7.96 -7.15
CA SER A 58 1.44 8.96 -7.90
C SER A 58 2.15 8.43 -9.14
N ARG A 59 2.23 7.11 -9.32
CA ARG A 59 2.84 6.41 -10.45
C ARG A 59 1.89 5.41 -11.11
N GLY A 60 0.58 5.65 -11.00
CA GLY A 60 -0.44 4.86 -11.69
C GLY A 60 -1.04 3.71 -10.90
N GLY A 61 -0.66 3.53 -9.63
CA GLY A 61 -1.32 2.56 -8.75
C GLY A 61 -2.79 2.92 -8.45
N ARG A 62 -3.57 1.88 -8.13
CA ARG A 62 -5.02 1.95 -7.86
C ARG A 62 -5.35 1.36 -6.48
N TYR A 63 -6.54 1.66 -5.96
CA TYR A 63 -7.00 1.12 -4.68
C TYR A 63 -7.85 -0.12 -4.93
N THR A 64 -7.18 -1.15 -5.45
CA THR A 64 -7.76 -2.43 -5.88
C THR A 64 -7.23 -3.56 -5.00
N GLN A 65 -7.93 -4.69 -4.95
CA GLN A 65 -7.48 -5.89 -4.23
C GLN A 65 -6.11 -6.38 -4.67
N SER A 66 -5.79 -6.24 -5.96
CA SER A 66 -4.50 -6.64 -6.52
C SER A 66 -3.35 -5.70 -6.20
N ASN A 67 -3.59 -4.44 -5.79
CA ASN A 67 -2.53 -3.46 -5.53
C ASN A 67 -2.45 -3.02 -4.06
N VAL A 68 -3.38 -3.42 -3.21
CA VAL A 68 -3.41 -3.05 -1.80
C VAL A 68 -2.92 -4.21 -0.92
N VAL A 69 -2.07 -3.87 0.06
CA VAL A 69 -1.61 -4.79 1.10
C VAL A 69 -1.81 -4.17 2.49
N PRO A 70 -1.99 -4.99 3.54
CA PRO A 70 -2.03 -4.48 4.90
C PRO A 70 -0.64 -4.06 5.37
N ALA A 71 -0.52 -2.85 5.93
CA ALA A 71 0.73 -2.33 6.44
C ALA A 71 0.52 -1.64 7.80
N CYS A 72 1.46 -1.82 8.73
CA CYS A 72 1.46 -1.05 9.98
C CYS A 72 1.77 0.44 9.70
N ALA A 73 1.39 1.31 10.64
CA ALA A 73 1.58 2.76 10.49
C ALA A 73 3.05 3.16 10.26
N SER A 74 4.00 2.46 10.89
CA SER A 74 5.44 2.70 10.72
C SER A 74 5.92 2.39 9.30
N CYS A 75 5.59 1.21 8.77
CA CYS A 75 5.97 0.81 7.41
C CYS A 75 5.28 1.67 6.35
N ASN A 76 3.96 1.91 6.50
CA ASN A 76 3.20 2.73 5.56
C ASN A 76 3.76 4.16 5.48
N SER A 77 4.04 4.77 6.64
CA SER A 77 4.63 6.11 6.70
C SER A 77 6.06 6.14 6.15
N SER A 78 6.85 5.10 6.42
CA SER A 78 8.22 4.99 5.89
C SER A 78 8.27 4.82 4.37
N LYS A 79 7.34 4.04 3.80
CA LYS A 79 7.23 3.83 2.35
C LYS A 79 6.70 5.08 1.65
N CYS A 80 5.65 5.70 2.20
CA CYS A 80 5.03 6.89 1.65
C CYS A 80 4.71 6.71 0.14
N ASN A 81 5.29 7.52 -0.74
CA ASN A 81 5.09 7.43 -2.19
C ASN A 81 6.29 6.77 -2.92
N ALA A 82 7.13 6.01 -2.23
CA ALA A 82 8.21 5.25 -2.85
C ALA A 82 7.68 3.96 -3.50
N GLU A 83 8.33 3.53 -4.58
CA GLU A 83 8.12 2.18 -5.12
C GLU A 83 8.49 1.14 -4.07
N VAL A 84 7.66 0.09 -3.94
CA VAL A 84 7.81 -0.94 -2.90
C VAL A 84 9.20 -1.56 -2.91
N THR A 85 9.68 -2.01 -4.07
CA THR A 85 10.96 -2.73 -4.20
C THR A 85 12.14 -1.83 -3.85
N SER A 86 12.17 -0.62 -4.40
CA SER A 86 13.19 0.38 -4.08
C SER A 86 13.17 0.83 -2.62
N TRP A 87 12.01 0.86 -1.97
CA TRP A 87 11.90 1.14 -0.54
C TRP A 87 12.37 -0.05 0.31
N MET A 88 11.97 -1.27 -0.03
CA MET A 88 12.37 -2.49 0.67
C MET A 88 13.88 -2.68 0.65
N ARG A 89 14.53 -2.50 -0.51
CA ARG A 89 16.01 -2.52 -0.62
C ARG A 89 16.67 -1.52 0.31
N ARG A 90 16.15 -0.29 0.37
CA ARG A 90 16.68 0.76 1.28
C ARG A 90 16.48 0.41 2.76
N LYS A 91 15.38 -0.28 3.09
CA LYS A 91 15.07 -0.75 4.45
C LYS A 91 15.74 -2.09 4.79
N ARG A 92 16.44 -2.72 3.85
CA ARG A 92 17.04 -4.05 3.97
C ARG A 92 16.01 -5.13 4.36
N LEU A 93 14.79 -5.01 3.81
CA LEU A 93 13.75 -6.03 3.94
C LEU A 93 13.93 -7.09 2.84
N ASP A 94 13.37 -8.28 3.06
CA ASP A 94 13.40 -9.37 2.08
C ASP A 94 12.39 -9.13 0.95
N GLU A 95 12.86 -8.46 -0.10
CA GLU A 95 12.08 -8.16 -1.31
C GLU A 95 11.58 -9.44 -2.00
N THR A 96 12.42 -10.48 -2.08
CA THR A 96 12.08 -11.72 -2.78
C THR A 96 10.96 -12.46 -2.08
N ALA A 97 11.03 -12.58 -0.75
CA ALA A 97 9.96 -13.19 0.04
C ALA A 97 8.64 -12.42 -0.09
N PHE A 98 8.69 -11.08 -0.05
CA PHE A 98 7.51 -10.24 -0.26
C PHE A 98 6.89 -10.45 -1.64
N LEU A 99 7.68 -10.39 -2.72
CA LEU A 99 7.17 -10.53 -4.08
C LEU A 99 6.55 -11.91 -4.32
N ARG A 100 7.17 -12.98 -3.79
CA ARG A 100 6.59 -14.32 -3.85
C ARG A 100 5.24 -14.38 -3.14
N ARG A 101 5.20 -13.92 -1.89
CA ARG A 101 3.96 -13.93 -1.10
C ARG A 101 2.87 -13.05 -1.72
N TYR A 102 3.26 -11.92 -2.30
CA TYR A 102 2.33 -11.02 -2.98
C TYR A 102 1.65 -11.69 -4.18
N VAL A 103 2.40 -12.44 -4.99
CA VAL A 103 1.83 -13.22 -6.10
C VAL A 103 0.89 -14.31 -5.57
N GLU A 104 1.31 -15.08 -4.56
CA GLU A 104 0.48 -16.13 -3.95
C GLU A 104 -0.86 -15.58 -3.44
N VAL A 105 -0.83 -14.49 -2.66
CA VAL A 105 -2.04 -13.89 -2.09
C VAL A 105 -2.92 -13.30 -3.18
N THR A 106 -2.34 -12.63 -4.18
CA THR A 106 -3.12 -12.04 -5.27
C THR A 106 -3.81 -13.11 -6.10
N GLN A 107 -3.15 -14.24 -6.37
CA GLN A 107 -3.74 -15.37 -7.09
C GLN A 107 -4.82 -16.08 -6.27
N ALA A 108 -4.64 -16.21 -4.96
CA ALA A 108 -5.62 -16.87 -4.08
C ALA A 108 -6.89 -16.04 -3.86
N LEU A 109 -6.84 -14.73 -4.12
CA LEU A 109 -7.94 -13.78 -3.90
C LEU A 109 -8.55 -13.20 -5.18
N ALA A 110 -8.00 -13.56 -6.36
CA ALA A 110 -8.54 -13.21 -7.66
C ALA A 110 -9.78 -14.04 -8.01
#